data_AF-A0A3D0UWN1-F1
#
_entry.id   AF-A0A3D0UWN1-F1
#
_cell.length_a   1.000
_cell.length_b   1.000
_cell.length_c   1.000
_cell.angle_alpha   90.00
_cell.angle_beta   90.00
_cell.angle_gamma   90.00
#
_symmetry.space_group_name_H-M   'P 1'
#
loop_
_entity.id
_entity.type
_entity.pdbx_description
1 polymer ?
#
loop_
_entity_poly.entity_id
_entity_poly.type
_entity_poly.pdbx_seq_one_letter_code
_entity_poly.pdbx_strand_id
1 'polypeptide(L)'
;MYQNTPSELKFLMVDPKQVELELYSGLPYLLAPIVFEPEKASKLLKWTVNEMERRYGLLKEKRVKNIDEYNHKIIGEKMFRIVFVIDELADLMMIQSTKKDVETCITRIAQKARAVGIHLIVATQRPSVNVITGLIKANIPTRIAY
;
A
#
# COMPACT_ATOMS: atom_id res chain seq x y z
N MET A 1 -7.18 -14.78 -0.13
CA MET A 1 -8.50 -15.44 0.01
C MET A 1 -8.42 -16.83 0.59
N TYR A 2 -7.52 -17.69 0.12
CA TYR A 2 -7.43 -19.08 0.59
C TYR A 2 -6.75 -19.30 1.96
N GLN A 3 -6.08 -18.28 2.51
CA GLN A 3 -5.30 -18.39 3.75
C GLN A 3 -5.60 -17.30 4.79
N ASN A 4 -6.31 -16.24 4.41
CA ASN A 4 -6.61 -15.10 5.29
C ASN A 4 -8.05 -14.68 5.02
N THR A 5 -8.77 -14.32 6.07
CA THR A 5 -10.14 -13.81 6.03
C THR A 5 -10.18 -12.30 5.80
N PRO A 6 -11.34 -11.71 5.41
CA PRO A 6 -11.46 -10.27 5.21
C PRO A 6 -11.21 -9.43 6.47
N SER A 7 -11.27 -10.02 7.67
CA SER A 7 -10.94 -9.34 8.92
C SER A 7 -9.44 -9.36 9.24
N GLU A 8 -8.65 -10.17 8.53
CA GLU A 8 -7.20 -10.30 8.75
C GLU A 8 -6.40 -9.56 7.68
N LEU A 9 -6.92 -9.51 6.46
CA LEU A 9 -6.24 -8.91 5.32
C LEU A 9 -7.21 -8.06 4.50
N LYS A 10 -6.70 -6.90 4.10
CA LYS A 10 -7.38 -5.97 3.23
C LYS A 10 -6.46 -5.48 2.11
N PHE A 11 -7.08 -5.11 0.98
CA PHE A 11 -6.41 -4.57 -0.18
C PHE A 11 -6.86 -3.15 -0.49
N LEU A 12 -5.89 -2.38 -0.97
CA LEU A 12 -6.10 -1.15 -1.73
C LEU A 12 -5.50 -1.38 -3.10
N MET A 13 -6.24 -1.08 -4.16
CA MET A 13 -5.86 -1.41 -5.53
C MET A 13 -5.93 -0.18 -6.42
N VAL A 14 -4.88 0.03 -7.20
CA VAL A 14 -4.78 1.06 -8.23
C VAL A 14 -4.51 0.39 -9.57
N ASP A 15 -5.42 0.58 -10.52
CA ASP A 15 -5.37 0.02 -11.87
C ASP A 15 -5.69 1.11 -12.91
N PRO A 16 -4.72 1.93 -13.31
CA PRO A 16 -4.97 3.03 -14.24
C PRO A 16 -5.48 2.58 -15.61
N LYS A 17 -5.31 1.30 -15.97
CA LYS A 17 -5.68 0.75 -17.28
C LYS A 17 -7.04 0.06 -17.28
N GLN A 18 -7.61 -0.28 -16.12
CA GLN A 18 -8.89 -0.98 -15.97
C GLN A 18 -8.90 -2.34 -16.68
N VAL A 19 -7.78 -3.06 -16.64
CA VAL A 19 -7.65 -4.35 -17.33
C VAL A 19 -7.42 -5.48 -16.34
N GLU A 20 -6.49 -5.28 -15.41
CA GLU A 20 -5.92 -6.38 -14.63
C GLU A 20 -6.62 -6.58 -13.29
N LEU A 21 -7.06 -5.50 -12.62
CA LEU A 21 -7.59 -5.58 -11.26
C LEU A 21 -9.11 -5.50 -11.16
N GLU A 22 -9.82 -5.10 -12.22
CA GLU A 22 -11.28 -4.92 -12.17
C GLU A 22 -12.04 -6.19 -11.78
N LEU A 23 -11.50 -7.37 -12.10
CA LEU A 23 -12.04 -8.67 -11.68
C LEU A 23 -12.12 -8.85 -10.15
N TYR A 24 -11.41 -8.02 -9.38
CA TYR A 24 -11.45 -8.02 -7.92
C TYR A 24 -12.48 -7.06 -7.32
N SER A 25 -13.22 -6.32 -8.15
CA SER A 25 -14.22 -5.37 -7.69
C SER A 25 -15.32 -6.03 -6.84
N GLY A 26 -15.78 -5.34 -5.80
CA GLY A 26 -16.83 -5.82 -4.90
C GLY A 26 -16.39 -6.89 -3.90
N LEU A 27 -15.13 -7.35 -3.93
CA LEU A 27 -14.66 -8.35 -2.98
C LEU A 27 -14.58 -7.77 -1.56
N PRO A 28 -14.94 -8.55 -0.52
CA PRO A 28 -14.98 -8.06 0.87
C PRO A 28 -13.60 -7.71 1.44
N TYR A 29 -12.53 -8.02 0.71
CA TYR A 29 -11.16 -7.69 1.06
C TYR A 29 -10.77 -6.27 0.64
N LEU A 30 -11.52 -5.61 -0.24
CA LEU A 30 -11.22 -4.23 -0.63
C LEU A 30 -11.60 -3.26 0.51
N LEU A 31 -10.68 -2.34 0.84
CA LEU A 31 -10.96 -1.23 1.77
C LEU A 31 -11.66 -0.05 1.12
N ALA A 32 -11.49 0.08 -0.19
CA ALA A 32 -12.08 1.11 -1.02
C ALA A 32 -12.30 0.53 -2.42
N PRO A 33 -13.19 1.11 -3.24
CA PRO A 33 -13.28 0.79 -4.66
C PRO A 33 -11.91 0.89 -5.34
N ILE A 34 -11.71 0.09 -6.38
CA ILE A 34 -10.48 0.14 -7.19
C ILE A 34 -10.33 1.55 -7.75
N VAL A 35 -9.13 2.11 -7.64
CA VAL A 35 -8.84 3.46 -8.09
C VAL A 35 -8.21 3.43 -9.47
N PHE A 36 -8.79 4.19 -10.38
CA PHE A 36 -8.34 4.28 -11.77
C PHE A 36 -7.63 5.61 -12.04
N GLU A 37 -7.99 6.69 -11.34
CA GLU A 37 -7.42 8.01 -11.60
C GLU A 37 -6.14 8.27 -10.78
N PRO A 38 -5.06 8.77 -11.41
CA PRO A 38 -3.79 9.02 -10.74
C PRO A 38 -3.86 9.98 -9.55
N GLU A 39 -4.69 11.03 -9.63
CA GLU A 39 -4.89 11.97 -8.53
C GLU A 39 -5.57 11.31 -7.32
N LYS A 40 -6.51 10.40 -7.57
CA LYS A 40 -7.14 9.61 -6.50
C LYS A 40 -6.15 8.59 -5.94
N ALA A 41 -5.29 7.99 -6.76
CA ALA A 41 -4.24 7.08 -6.30
C ALA A 41 -3.24 7.79 -5.38
N SER A 42 -2.83 9.02 -5.72
CA SER A 42 -2.01 9.87 -4.85
C SER A 42 -2.70 10.15 -3.51
N LYS A 43 -4.00 10.48 -3.51
CA LYS A 43 -4.78 10.66 -2.28
C LYS A 43 -4.86 9.38 -1.44
N LEU A 44 -5.02 8.22 -2.08
CA LEU A 44 -5.09 6.92 -1.42
C LEU A 44 -3.74 6.54 -0.78
N LEU A 45 -2.62 6.84 -1.45
CA LEU A 45 -1.27 6.71 -0.88
C LEU A 45 -1.09 7.62 0.36
N LYS A 46 -1.55 8.88 0.30
CA LYS A 46 -1.53 9.79 1.46
C LYS A 46 -2.37 9.26 2.62
N TRP A 47 -3.56 8.73 2.34
CA TRP A 47 -4.38 8.06 3.36
C TRP A 47 -3.64 6.87 3.99
N THR A 48 -2.95 6.07 3.18
CA THR A 48 -2.17 4.92 3.66
C THR A 48 -1.03 5.33 4.57
N VAL A 49 -0.35 6.43 4.27
CA VAL A 49 0.65 7.04 5.16
C VAL A 49 0.00 7.48 6.48
N ASN A 50 -1.17 8.10 6.44
CA ASN A 50 -1.86 8.54 7.66
C ASN A 50 -2.32 7.35 8.51
N GLU A 51 -2.84 6.29 7.90
CA GLU A 51 -3.20 5.05 8.59
C GLU A 51 -1.97 4.39 9.22
N MET A 52 -0.83 4.38 8.52
CA MET A 52 0.44 3.92 9.08
C MET A 52 0.81 4.68 10.35
N GLU A 53 0.76 6.02 10.34
CA GLU A 53 1.07 6.83 11.54
C GLU A 53 0.04 6.64 12.65
N ARG A 54 -1.26 6.50 12.33
CA ARG A 54 -2.32 6.18 13.29
C ARG A 54 -2.03 4.86 14.00
N ARG A 55 -1.69 3.82 13.24
CA ARG A 55 -1.33 2.49 13.78
C ARG A 55 -0.12 2.56 14.68
N TYR A 56 0.91 3.33 14.31
CA TYR A 56 2.06 3.57 15.19
C TYR A 56 1.67 4.22 16.52
N GLY A 57 0.72 5.16 16.50
CA GLY A 57 0.13 5.74 17.73
C GLY A 57 -0.49 4.67 18.62
N LEU A 58 -1.28 3.76 18.04
CA LEU A 58 -1.91 2.64 18.76
C LEU A 58 -0.88 1.65 19.32
N LEU A 59 0.16 1.32 18.55
CA LEU A 59 1.25 0.45 19.03
C LEU A 59 1.95 1.07 20.24
N LYS A 60 2.25 2.38 20.19
CA LYS A 60 2.87 3.12 21.29
C LYS A 60 1.98 3.16 22.52
N GLU A 61 0.69 3.45 22.35
CA GLU A 61 -0.29 3.48 23.45
C GLU A 61 -0.39 2.14 24.16
N LYS A 62 -0.45 1.03 23.40
CA LYS A 62 -0.52 -0.33 23.95
C LYS A 62 0.83 -0.90 24.36
N ARG A 63 1.92 -0.14 24.16
CA ARG A 63 3.32 -0.53 24.46
C ARG A 63 3.71 -1.85 23.80
N VAL A 64 3.41 -1.98 22.51
CA VAL A 64 3.74 -3.13 21.67
C VAL A 64 4.57 -2.67 20.46
N LYS A 65 5.36 -3.57 19.88
CA LYS A 65 6.32 -3.22 18.82
C LYS A 65 5.77 -3.37 17.42
N ASN A 66 4.76 -4.23 17.23
CA ASN A 66 4.25 -4.57 15.91
C ASN A 66 2.77 -5.00 15.98
N ILE A 67 2.16 -5.13 14.79
CA ILE A 67 0.76 -5.53 14.61
C ILE A 67 0.44 -6.90 15.21
N ASP A 68 1.39 -7.84 15.20
CA ASP A 68 1.17 -9.18 15.75
C ASP A 68 1.05 -9.12 17.27
N GLU A 69 1.99 -8.47 17.95
CA GLU A 69 1.91 -8.23 19.39
C GLU A 69 0.66 -7.44 19.78
N TYR A 70 0.28 -6.44 18.97
CA TYR A 70 -0.97 -5.71 19.15
C TYR A 70 -2.16 -6.67 19.11
N ASN A 71 -2.32 -7.44 18.03
CA ASN A 71 -3.45 -8.34 17.81
C ASN A 71 -3.54 -9.51 18.80
N HIS A 72 -2.42 -9.94 19.39
CA HIS A 72 -2.43 -10.94 20.47
C HIS A 72 -2.91 -10.37 21.81
N LYS A 73 -2.69 -9.07 22.05
CA LYS A 73 -2.93 -8.42 23.34
C LYS A 73 -4.36 -7.90 23.52
N ILE A 74 -5.05 -7.57 22.43
CA ILE A 74 -6.42 -7.03 22.45
C ILE A 74 -7.46 -8.15 22.40
N ILE A 75 -8.48 -7.99 23.24
CA ILE A 75 -9.73 -8.75 23.19
C ILE A 75 -10.74 -7.82 22.51
N GLY A 76 -10.95 -7.98 21.20
CA GLY A 76 -11.80 -7.08 20.42
C GLY A 76 -11.40 -7.02 18.95
N GLU A 77 -11.64 -5.87 18.33
CA GLU A 77 -11.36 -5.67 16.90
C GLU A 77 -9.84 -5.63 16.65
N LYS A 78 -9.35 -6.69 16.00
CA LYS A 78 -7.97 -6.81 15.58
C LYS A 78 -7.69 -5.90 14.40
N MET A 79 -6.45 -5.44 14.32
CA MET A 79 -5.96 -4.69 13.18
C MET A 79 -5.70 -5.63 12.00
N PHE A 80 -6.38 -5.44 10.88
CA PHE A 80 -6.09 -6.15 9.64
C PHE A 80 -4.78 -5.66 9.02
N ARG A 81 -4.10 -6.54 8.28
CA ARG A 81 -2.99 -6.17 7.39
C ARG A 81 -3.52 -5.48 6.14
N ILE A 82 -2.75 -4.55 5.59
CA ILE A 82 -3.07 -3.86 4.33
C ILE A 82 -2.02 -4.22 3.30
N VAL A 83 -2.45 -4.64 2.12
CA VAL A 83 -1.61 -4.74 0.94
C VAL A 83 -2.09 -3.71 -0.08
N PHE A 84 -1.23 -2.74 -0.38
CA PHE A 84 -1.49 -1.72 -1.38
C PHE A 84 -0.84 -2.16 -2.70
N VAL A 85 -1.66 -2.38 -3.71
CA VAL A 85 -1.25 -2.84 -5.03
C VAL A 85 -1.37 -1.70 -6.04
N ILE A 86 -0.31 -1.47 -6.80
CA ILE A 86 -0.27 -0.57 -7.95
C ILE A 86 0.10 -1.42 -9.17
N ASP A 87 -0.81 -1.55 -10.12
CA ASP A 87 -0.59 -2.35 -11.34
C ASP A 87 0.44 -1.69 -12.29
N GLU A 88 0.31 -0.40 -12.52
CA GLU A 88 1.24 0.36 -13.36
C GLU A 88 1.69 1.64 -12.66
N LEU A 89 2.87 1.59 -12.03
CA LEU A 89 3.47 2.74 -11.37
C LEU A 89 3.78 3.88 -12.36
N ALA A 90 4.14 3.54 -13.61
CA ALA A 90 4.53 4.54 -14.58
C ALA A 90 3.42 5.57 -14.83
N ASP A 91 2.17 5.12 -14.87
CA ASP A 91 1.01 6.00 -15.11
C ASP A 91 0.82 7.01 -13.96
N LEU A 92 1.27 6.68 -12.75
CA LEU A 92 1.27 7.61 -11.61
C LEU A 92 2.48 8.54 -11.59
N MET A 93 3.64 8.05 -12.04
CA MET A 93 4.93 8.76 -11.98
C MET A 93 5.19 9.68 -13.17
N MET A 94 4.49 9.48 -14.30
CA MET A 94 4.62 10.31 -15.50
C MET A 94 3.82 11.61 -15.43
N ILE A 95 2.87 11.71 -14.49
CA ILE A 95 2.08 12.91 -14.26
C ILE A 95 2.83 13.82 -13.27
N GLN A 96 3.23 15.00 -13.74
CA GLN A 96 4.08 15.90 -12.96
C GLN A 96 3.44 16.35 -11.64
N SER A 97 2.12 16.57 -11.62
CA SER A 97 1.38 17.02 -10.44
C SER A 97 1.34 15.96 -9.32
N THR A 98 1.41 14.67 -9.64
CA THR A 98 1.32 13.57 -8.67
C THR A 98 2.66 12.93 -8.36
N LYS A 99 3.64 13.00 -9.28
CA LYS A 99 4.94 12.31 -9.19
C LYS A 99 5.61 12.45 -7.82
N LYS A 100 5.78 13.69 -7.34
CA LYS A 100 6.48 13.96 -6.07
C LYS A 100 5.75 13.35 -4.88
N ASP A 101 4.42 13.47 -4.86
CA ASP A 101 3.59 12.94 -3.78
C ASP A 101 3.60 11.41 -3.76
N VAL A 102 3.49 10.78 -4.94
CA VAL A 102 3.53 9.32 -5.10
C VAL A 102 4.87 8.78 -4.63
N GLU A 103 5.99 9.34 -5.11
CA GLU A 103 7.34 8.93 -4.71
C GLU A 103 7.58 9.08 -3.20
N THR A 104 7.16 10.22 -2.63
CA THR A 104 7.29 10.50 -1.20
C THR A 104 6.49 9.50 -0.37
N CYS A 105 5.25 9.21 -0.77
CA CYS A 105 4.40 8.26 -0.05
C CYS A 105 4.93 6.82 -0.13
N ILE A 106 5.30 6.36 -1.33
CA ILE A 106 5.89 5.03 -1.54
C ILE A 106 7.14 4.87 -0.67
N THR A 107 8.04 5.86 -0.70
CA THR A 107 9.26 5.85 0.11
C THR A 107 8.95 5.76 1.60
N ARG A 108 8.03 6.58 2.09
CA ARG A 108 7.68 6.63 3.52
C ARG A 108 7.03 5.33 4.01
N ILE A 109 6.13 4.75 3.19
CA ILE A 109 5.51 3.45 3.49
C ILE A 109 6.57 2.36 3.49
N ALA A 110 7.41 2.29 2.45
CA ALA A 110 8.45 1.28 2.34
C ALA A 110 9.44 1.30 3.54
N GLN A 111 9.75 2.49 4.06
CA GLN A 111 10.66 2.66 5.20
C GLN A 111 10.08 2.21 6.54
N LYS A 112 8.79 2.47 6.80
CA LYS A 112 8.23 2.40 8.16
C LYS A 112 7.10 1.38 8.30
N ALA A 113 6.42 0.99 7.24
CA ALA A 113 5.10 0.41 7.40
C ALA A 113 5.08 -1.09 7.80
N ARG A 114 6.25 -1.77 7.77
CA ARG A 114 6.39 -3.19 8.14
C ARG A 114 5.82 -3.51 9.52
N ALA A 115 6.17 -2.72 10.54
CA ALA A 115 5.76 -2.99 11.91
C ALA A 115 4.24 -2.85 12.12
N VAL A 116 3.58 -2.02 11.32
CA VAL A 116 2.13 -1.76 11.38
C VAL A 116 1.33 -2.59 10.36
N GLY A 117 1.96 -3.56 9.71
CA GLY A 117 1.30 -4.52 8.83
C GLY A 117 0.77 -3.93 7.53
N ILE A 118 1.46 -2.94 6.96
CA ILE A 118 1.14 -2.37 5.64
C ILE A 118 2.27 -2.71 4.68
N HIS A 119 1.92 -3.25 3.51
CA HIS A 119 2.85 -3.72 2.50
C HIS A 119 2.51 -3.14 1.13
N LEU A 120 3.53 -2.88 0.32
CA LEU A 120 3.39 -2.39 -1.05
C LEU A 120 3.71 -3.50 -2.04
N ILE A 121 2.88 -3.62 -3.08
CA ILE A 121 3.16 -4.34 -4.30
C ILE A 121 3.06 -3.31 -5.42
N VAL A 122 4.17 -3.08 -6.11
CA VAL A 122 4.27 -2.07 -7.15
C VAL A 122 4.78 -2.74 -8.41
N ALA A 123 3.95 -2.75 -9.43
CA ALA A 123 4.26 -3.28 -10.75
C ALA A 123 4.43 -2.13 -11.76
N THR A 124 5.19 -2.41 -12.81
CA THR A 124 5.33 -1.51 -13.96
C THR A 124 5.88 -2.29 -15.15
N GLN A 125 5.37 -1.96 -16.34
CA GLN A 125 5.94 -2.46 -17.60
C GLN A 125 7.00 -1.52 -18.17
N ARG A 126 7.25 -0.37 -17.52
CA ARG A 126 8.20 0.66 -17.97
C ARG A 126 9.33 0.82 -16.94
N PRO A 127 10.32 -0.08 -16.91
CA PRO A 127 11.40 -0.08 -15.93
C PRO A 127 12.47 1.00 -16.20
N SER A 128 12.04 2.24 -16.43
CA SER A 128 12.92 3.39 -16.66
C SER A 128 13.34 4.06 -15.35
N VAL A 129 14.45 4.79 -15.37
CA VAL A 129 14.95 5.57 -14.22
C VAL A 129 13.98 6.67 -13.77
N ASN A 130 13.07 7.10 -14.66
CA ASN A 130 12.06 8.11 -14.37
C ASN A 130 10.85 7.55 -13.61
N VAL A 131 10.62 6.24 -13.71
CA VAL A 131 9.55 5.51 -13.02
C VAL A 131 10.10 4.85 -11.77
N ILE A 132 11.16 4.04 -11.92
CA ILE A 132 11.83 3.35 -10.82
C ILE A 132 13.05 4.17 -10.38
N THR A 133 12.76 5.27 -9.69
CA THR A 133 13.78 6.24 -9.26
C THR A 133 14.77 5.65 -8.26
N GLY A 134 15.89 6.35 -8.02
CA GLY A 134 16.85 5.97 -7.00
C GLY A 134 16.24 5.84 -5.60
N LEU A 135 15.30 6.73 -5.25
CA LEU A 135 14.60 6.72 -3.96
C LEU A 135 13.72 5.48 -3.80
N ILE A 136 12.96 5.11 -4.84
CA ILE A 136 12.15 3.89 -4.80
C ILE A 136 13.05 2.66 -4.66
N LYS A 137 14.13 2.57 -5.44
CA LYS A 137 15.07 1.44 -5.38
C LYS A 137 15.73 1.31 -4.01
N ALA A 138 16.08 2.42 -3.37
CA ALA A 138 16.74 2.40 -2.06
C ALA A 138 15.84 1.83 -0.95
N ASN A 139 14.52 1.89 -1.10
CA ASN A 139 13.57 1.51 -0.05
C ASN A 139 12.79 0.22 -0.35
N ILE A 140 12.79 -0.26 -1.59
CA ILE A 140 12.17 -1.53 -1.99
C ILE A 140 13.27 -2.52 -2.43
N PRO A 141 13.80 -3.34 -1.49
CA PRO A 141 14.89 -4.26 -1.78
C PRO A 141 14.45 -5.49 -2.57
N THR A 142 13.23 -6.00 -2.32
CA THR A 142 12.68 -7.17 -3.00
C THR A 142 12.21 -6.78 -4.40
N ARG A 143 12.69 -7.50 -5.42
CA ARG A 143 12.37 -7.26 -6.83
C ARG A 143 12.13 -8.57 -7.55
N ILE A 144 11.20 -8.54 -8.49
CA ILE A 144 10.91 -9.64 -9.40
C ILE A 144 10.92 -9.02 -10.81
N ALA A 145 11.63 -9.64 -11.73
CA ALA A 145 11.74 -9.21 -13.12
C ALA A 145 11.38 -10.39 -14.03
N TYR A 146 10.70 -10.08 -15.13
CA TYR A 146 10.23 -11.02 -16.15
C TYR A 146 10.63 -10.50 -17.53
#